data_AF-A0A1F4T8Q7-F1
#
_entry.id   AF-A0A1F4T8Q7-F1
#
_cell.length_a   1.000
_cell.length_b   1.000
_cell.length_c   1.000
_cell.angle_alpha   90.00
_cell.angle_beta   90.00
_cell.angle_gamma   90.00
#
_symmetry.space_group_name_H-M   'P 1'
#
loop_
_entity.id
_entity.type
_entity.pdbx_description
1 polymer ?
#
loop_
_entity_poly.entity_id
_entity_poly.type
_entity_poly.pdbx_seq_one_letter_code
_entity_poly.pdbx_strand_id
1 'polypeptide(L)'
;MKKGFTLVEMLVVIGIIGLLAVFLVPNLMGVRDRGKEGAVKGVMHTVQLAIEAYQMENDVYPLGKNIPLESLCKNYLMAGGYIAFVPKNPFTGKEYSDNDGAGKIIYNFNDDNGTYTLTGYKRNGFTKALELSNM
;
A
#
# COMPACT_ATOMS: atom_id res chain seq x y z
N MET A 1 49.82 27.91 25.43
CA MET A 1 50.35 26.62 24.91
C MET A 1 49.20 25.88 24.25
N LYS A 2 49.29 25.58 22.94
CA LYS A 2 48.28 24.78 22.25
C LYS A 2 48.61 23.30 22.47
N LYS A 3 47.75 22.57 23.19
CA LYS A 3 47.85 21.10 23.30
C LYS A 3 47.54 20.50 21.92
N GLY A 4 48.50 19.78 21.35
CA GLY A 4 48.30 19.01 20.12
C GLY A 4 47.64 17.66 20.44
N PHE A 5 46.79 17.20 19.53
CA PHE A 5 46.20 15.86 19.58
C PHE A 5 47.28 14.79 19.45
N THR A 6 47.14 13.68 20.18
CA THR A 6 48.04 12.53 20.05
C THR A 6 47.62 11.62 18.89
N LEU A 7 48.60 10.92 18.28
CA LEU A 7 48.32 9.94 17.22
C LEU A 7 47.46 8.78 17.74
N VAL A 8 47.64 8.40 19.02
CA VAL A 8 46.88 7.33 19.66
C VAL A 8 45.40 7.72 19.83
N GLU A 9 45.10 8.98 20.13
CA GLU A 9 43.71 9.47 20.19
C GLU A 9 43.00 9.31 18.85
N MET A 10 43.65 9.70 17.75
CA MET A 10 43.03 9.56 16.43
C MET A 10 42.87 8.09 16.02
N LEU A 11 43.80 7.21 16.42
CA LEU A 11 43.72 5.76 16.14
C LEU A 11 42.54 5.09 16.86
N VAL A 12 42.35 5.41 18.15
CA VAL A 12 41.21 4.87 18.92
C VAL A 12 39.89 5.40 18.38
N VAL A 13 39.81 6.68 18.00
CA VAL A 13 38.58 7.29 17.46
C VAL A 13 38.15 6.64 16.15
N ILE A 14 39.06 6.49 15.17
CA ILE A 14 38.71 5.83 13.90
C ILE A 14 38.40 4.34 14.09
N GLY A 15 39.04 3.68 15.07
CA GLY A 15 38.73 2.30 15.44
C GLY A 15 37.31 2.13 15.96
N ILE A 16 36.87 3.03 16.86
CA ILE A 16 35.50 3.02 17.38
C ILE A 16 34.48 3.38 16.29
N ILE A 17 34.75 4.38 15.45
CA ILE A 17 33.87 4.74 14.32
C ILE A 17 33.72 3.57 13.34
N GLY A 18 34.81 2.86 13.04
CA GLY A 18 34.79 1.67 12.18
C GLY A 18 33.93 0.55 12.76
N LEU A 19 34.01 0.30 14.07
CA LEU A 19 33.17 -0.68 14.77
C LEU A 19 31.68 -0.29 14.72
N LEU A 20 31.36 0.98 15.01
CA LEU A 20 29.98 1.47 15.05
C LEU A 20 29.34 1.48 13.66
N ALA A 21 30.10 1.80 12.61
CA ALA A 21 29.60 1.88 11.24
C ALA A 21 28.99 0.55 10.74
N VAL A 22 29.50 -0.59 11.19
CA VAL A 22 28.99 -1.92 10.80
C VAL A 22 27.58 -2.20 11.35
N PHE A 23 27.27 -1.73 12.56
CA PHE A 23 25.97 -1.93 13.19
C PHE A 23 24.93 -0.88 12.77
N LEU A 24 25.36 0.21 12.13
CA LEU A 24 24.55 1.38 11.83
C LEU A 24 23.85 1.34 10.47
N VAL A 25 23.80 0.21 9.76
CA VAL A 25 23.05 0.10 8.49
C VAL A 25 21.62 -0.37 8.80
N PRO A 26 20.65 0.52 9.06
CA PRO A 26 19.26 0.10 9.18
C PRO A 26 18.79 -0.47 7.85
N ASN A 27 17.95 -1.50 7.91
CA ASN A 27 17.26 -2.03 6.74
C ASN A 27 16.20 -1.02 6.24
N LEU A 28 16.64 -0.06 5.43
CA LEU A 28 15.80 1.00 4.87
C LEU A 28 14.73 0.46 3.91
N MET A 29 14.95 -0.71 3.32
CA MET A 29 14.01 -1.32 2.38
C MET A 29 12.71 -1.73 3.06
N GLY A 30 12.78 -2.41 4.21
CA GLY A 30 11.59 -2.82 4.96
C GLY A 30 10.77 -1.66 5.53
N VAL A 31 11.41 -0.52 5.82
CA VAL A 31 10.71 0.69 6.28
C VAL A 31 9.91 1.33 5.13
N ARG A 32 10.51 1.46 3.95
CA ARG A 32 9.83 2.00 2.76
C ARG A 32 8.63 1.14 2.35
N ASP A 33 8.77 -0.18 2.44
CA ASP A 33 7.70 -1.12 2.09
C ASP A 33 6.50 -0.99 3.02
N ARG A 34 6.73 -0.90 4.33
CA ARG A 34 5.67 -0.65 5.30
C ARG A 34 4.96 0.69 5.07
N GLY A 35 5.70 1.73 4.68
CA GLY A 35 5.11 3.01 4.28
C GLY A 35 4.19 2.88 3.06
N LYS A 36 4.63 2.12 2.05
CA LYS A 36 3.82 1.82 0.86
C LYS A 36 2.61 0.96 1.18
N GLU A 37 2.74 -0.04 2.06
CA GLU A 37 1.59 -0.82 2.57
C GLU A 37 0.57 0.10 3.25
N GLY A 38 1.02 1.06 4.06
CA GLY A 38 0.15 2.08 4.66
C GLY A 38 -0.59 2.93 3.61
N ALA A 39 0.10 3.33 2.54
CA ALA A 39 -0.52 4.06 1.44
C ALA A 39 -1.56 3.22 0.69
N VAL A 40 -1.32 1.92 0.48
CA VAL A 40 -2.31 1.00 -0.12
C VAL A 40 -3.57 0.95 0.74
N LYS A 41 -3.44 0.87 2.07
CA LYS A 41 -4.59 0.92 2.99
C LYS A 41 -5.38 2.22 2.86
N GLY A 42 -4.70 3.36 2.69
CA GLY A 42 -5.36 4.65 2.43
C GLY A 42 -6.16 4.65 1.12
N VAL A 43 -5.61 4.08 0.06
CA VAL A 43 -6.33 3.90 -1.22
C VAL A 43 -7.55 3.01 -1.01
N MET A 44 -7.40 1.89 -0.29
CA MET A 44 -8.52 0.98 -0.02
C MET A 44 -9.68 1.68 0.69
N HIS A 45 -9.43 2.53 1.69
CA HIS A 45 -10.50 3.29 2.33
C HIS A 45 -11.17 4.30 1.39
N THR A 46 -10.40 4.94 0.52
CA THR A 46 -10.96 5.86 -0.48
C THR A 46 -11.89 5.11 -1.45
N VAL A 47 -11.46 3.94 -1.91
CA VAL A 47 -12.26 3.08 -2.79
C VAL A 47 -13.47 2.53 -2.05
N GLN A 48 -13.33 2.16 -0.78
CA GLN A 48 -14.43 1.72 0.07
C GLN A 48 -15.56 2.77 0.09
N LEU A 49 -15.23 4.03 0.38
CA LEU A 49 -16.20 5.12 0.36
C LEU A 49 -16.90 5.28 -0.99
N ALA A 50 -16.17 5.10 -2.10
CA ALA A 50 -16.75 5.15 -3.44
C ALA A 50 -17.70 3.95 -3.72
N ILE A 51 -17.38 2.76 -3.21
CA ILE A 51 -18.26 1.58 -3.30
C ILE A 51 -19.54 1.80 -2.49
N GLU A 52 -19.43 2.34 -1.27
CA GLU A 52 -20.62 2.69 -0.46
C GLU A 52 -21.47 3.74 -1.16
N ALA A 53 -20.86 4.77 -1.76
CA ALA A 53 -21.57 5.78 -2.53
C ALA A 53 -22.28 5.19 -3.76
N TYR A 54 -21.63 4.26 -4.47
CA TYR A 54 -22.26 3.52 -5.57
C TYR A 54 -23.49 2.76 -5.08
N GLN A 55 -23.39 2.04 -3.96
CA GLN A 55 -24.52 1.26 -3.43
C GLN A 55 -25.68 2.14 -2.97
N MET A 56 -25.40 3.30 -2.37
CA MET A 56 -26.45 4.23 -1.96
C MET A 56 -27.31 4.75 -3.12
N GLU A 57 -26.76 4.82 -4.34
CA GLU A 57 -27.49 5.30 -5.53
C GLU A 57 -28.06 4.17 -6.40
N ASN A 58 -27.40 3.00 -6.42
CA ASN A 58 -27.79 1.88 -7.28
C ASN A 58 -28.52 0.76 -6.51
N ASP A 59 -28.70 0.90 -5.19
CA ASP A 59 -29.25 -0.07 -4.24
C ASP A 59 -28.51 -1.43 -4.19
N VAL A 60 -27.43 -1.58 -4.95
CA VAL A 60 -26.65 -2.81 -5.08
C VAL A 60 -25.16 -2.48 -5.11
N TYR A 61 -24.34 -3.34 -4.51
CA TYR A 61 -22.88 -3.25 -4.67
C TYR A 61 -22.46 -3.73 -6.07
N PRO A 62 -21.26 -3.33 -6.55
CA PRO A 62 -20.70 -3.88 -7.78
C PRO A 62 -20.70 -5.42 -7.75
N LEU A 63 -21.40 -6.04 -8.70
CA LEU A 63 -21.53 -7.50 -8.73
C LEU A 63 -20.28 -8.14 -9.34
N GLY A 64 -19.83 -9.23 -8.73
CA GLY A 64 -18.76 -10.08 -9.24
C GLY A 64 -17.64 -10.34 -8.24
N LYS A 65 -16.85 -11.37 -8.55
CA LYS A 65 -15.76 -11.88 -7.71
C LYS A 65 -14.43 -11.71 -8.41
N ASN A 66 -13.38 -11.51 -7.62
CA ASN A 66 -12.00 -11.34 -8.06
C ASN A 66 -11.84 -10.19 -9.08
N ILE A 67 -12.53 -9.08 -8.86
CA ILE A 67 -12.45 -7.89 -9.71
C ILE A 67 -11.22 -7.07 -9.26
N PRO A 68 -10.22 -6.84 -10.13
CA PRO A 68 -9.10 -5.98 -9.78
C PRO A 68 -9.53 -4.50 -9.78
N LEU A 69 -8.74 -3.66 -9.09
CA LEU A 69 -9.13 -2.28 -8.83
C LEU A 69 -9.32 -1.41 -10.09
N GLU A 70 -8.52 -1.62 -11.15
CA GLU A 70 -8.69 -0.87 -12.41
C GLU A 70 -10.07 -1.14 -13.01
N SER A 71 -10.40 -2.42 -13.21
CA SER A 71 -11.71 -2.85 -13.69
C SER A 71 -12.86 -2.38 -12.79
N LEU A 72 -12.71 -2.47 -11.46
CA LEU A 72 -13.73 -1.97 -10.53
C LEU A 72 -13.99 -0.47 -10.72
N CYS A 73 -12.92 0.33 -10.77
CA CYS A 73 -13.04 1.77 -10.94
C CYS A 73 -13.68 2.12 -12.29
N LYS A 74 -13.18 1.58 -13.39
CA LYS A 74 -13.62 1.94 -14.75
C LYS A 74 -15.06 1.50 -15.04
N ASN A 75 -15.43 0.30 -14.60
CA ASN A 75 -16.72 -0.30 -14.98
C ASN A 75 -17.87 0.14 -14.06
N TYR A 76 -17.59 0.47 -12.79
CA TYR A 76 -18.64 0.76 -11.81
C TYR A 76 -18.51 2.16 -11.19
N LEU A 77 -17.30 2.54 -10.75
CA LEU A 77 -17.16 3.72 -9.89
C LEU A 77 -16.99 5.04 -10.66
N MET A 78 -16.43 5.01 -11.85
CA MET A 78 -16.14 6.22 -12.65
C MET A 78 -17.35 6.71 -13.44
N ALA A 79 -18.18 5.80 -13.95
CA ALA A 79 -19.34 6.16 -14.76
C ALA A 79 -20.37 7.00 -13.98
N GLY A 80 -20.57 6.69 -12.70
CA GLY A 80 -21.42 7.47 -11.78
C GLY A 80 -20.69 8.58 -11.02
N GLY A 81 -19.39 8.82 -11.30
CA GLY A 81 -18.63 9.90 -10.67
C GLY A 81 -18.25 9.68 -9.20
N TYR A 82 -18.43 8.47 -8.66
CA TYR A 82 -18.03 8.11 -7.29
C TYR A 82 -16.51 8.19 -7.07
N ILE A 83 -15.74 8.02 -8.16
CA ILE A 83 -14.30 8.28 -8.20
C ILE A 83 -13.93 8.95 -9.52
N ALA A 84 -13.06 9.98 -9.46
CA ALA A 84 -12.70 10.75 -10.66
C ALA A 84 -11.67 10.04 -11.57
N PHE A 85 -10.80 9.21 -10.99
CA PHE A 85 -9.74 8.50 -11.71
C PHE A 85 -9.32 7.25 -10.94
N VAL A 86 -8.67 6.31 -11.63
CA VAL A 86 -8.09 5.11 -11.00
C VAL A 86 -6.92 5.56 -10.11
N PRO A 87 -6.91 5.24 -8.80
CA PRO A 87 -5.84 5.68 -7.90
C PRO A 87 -4.46 5.19 -8.33
N LYS A 88 -3.41 5.83 -7.83
CA LYS A 88 -2.03 5.38 -8.05
C LYS A 88 -1.65 4.27 -7.09
N ASN A 89 -1.05 3.22 -7.61
CA ASN A 89 -0.44 2.14 -6.85
C ASN A 89 0.88 2.61 -6.21
N PRO A 90 1.01 2.63 -4.87
CA PRO A 90 2.20 3.09 -4.16
C PRO A 90 3.47 2.25 -4.44
N PHE A 91 3.31 1.01 -4.90
CA PHE A 91 4.44 0.14 -5.21
C PHE A 91 5.03 0.39 -6.59
N THR A 92 4.19 0.62 -7.60
CA THR A 92 4.60 0.82 -9.00
C THR A 92 4.73 2.30 -9.39
N GLY A 93 4.05 3.21 -8.67
CA GLY A 93 4.00 4.64 -8.97
C GLY A 93 3.10 5.02 -10.14
N LYS A 94 2.45 4.03 -10.77
CA LYS A 94 1.47 4.20 -11.86
C LYS A 94 0.04 4.07 -11.31
N GLU A 95 -0.95 4.35 -12.12
CA GLU A 95 -2.33 3.96 -11.80
C GLU A 95 -2.41 2.44 -11.55
N TYR A 96 -3.34 2.03 -10.69
CA TYR A 96 -3.62 0.61 -10.53
C TYR A 96 -3.94 0.00 -11.89
N SER A 97 -3.37 -1.18 -12.14
CA SER A 97 -3.69 -1.97 -13.32
C SER A 97 -4.14 -3.37 -12.92
N ASP A 98 -5.01 -3.98 -13.73
CA ASP A 98 -5.47 -5.36 -13.54
C ASP A 98 -4.31 -6.38 -13.49
N ASN A 99 -3.17 -6.03 -14.10
CA ASN A 99 -1.96 -6.87 -14.12
C ASN A 99 -0.97 -6.58 -12.97
N ASP A 100 -1.34 -5.73 -12.00
CA ASP A 100 -0.44 -5.40 -10.90
C ASP A 100 -0.12 -6.63 -10.04
N GLY A 101 1.16 -7.02 -10.05
CA GLY A 101 1.68 -8.03 -9.15
C GLY A 101 1.89 -7.52 -7.72
N ALA A 102 2.30 -6.26 -7.55
CA ALA A 102 2.65 -5.69 -6.25
C ALA A 102 1.57 -4.73 -5.76
N GLY A 103 1.17 -4.83 -4.49
CA GLY A 103 0.27 -3.84 -3.89
C GLY A 103 -1.17 -3.88 -4.41
N LYS A 104 -1.53 -4.92 -5.18
CA LYS A 104 -2.83 -5.03 -5.83
C LYS A 104 -3.97 -4.99 -4.83
N ILE A 105 -5.12 -4.52 -5.29
CA ILE A 105 -6.36 -4.50 -4.52
C ILE A 105 -7.40 -5.28 -5.33
N ILE A 106 -8.03 -6.26 -4.70
CA ILE A 106 -9.03 -7.14 -5.29
C ILE A 106 -10.34 -6.97 -4.53
N TYR A 107 -11.42 -6.79 -5.29
CA TYR A 107 -12.78 -6.73 -4.79
C TYR A 107 -13.48 -8.07 -5.02
N ASN A 108 -14.24 -8.52 -4.03
CA ASN A 108 -15.13 -9.67 -4.14
C ASN A 108 -16.49 -9.35 -3.53
N PHE A 109 -17.54 -9.46 -4.33
CA PHE A 109 -18.91 -9.47 -3.85
C PHE A 109 -19.33 -10.89 -3.42
N ASN A 110 -20.11 -10.98 -2.35
CA ASN A 110 -20.71 -12.22 -1.89
C ASN A 110 -22.23 -12.17 -2.06
N ASP A 111 -22.72 -12.88 -3.08
CA ASP A 111 -24.13 -12.95 -3.43
C ASP A 111 -25.02 -13.58 -2.34
N ASP A 112 -24.44 -14.44 -1.49
CA ASP A 112 -25.20 -15.18 -0.48
C ASP A 112 -25.70 -14.28 0.66
N ASN A 113 -24.95 -13.23 0.97
CA ASN A 113 -25.22 -12.34 2.11
C ASN A 113 -25.25 -10.85 1.72
N GLY A 114 -25.08 -10.52 0.44
CA GLY A 114 -25.07 -9.13 -0.04
C GLY A 114 -23.90 -8.30 0.45
N THR A 115 -22.83 -8.92 0.97
CA THR A 115 -21.65 -8.23 1.47
C THR A 115 -20.56 -8.14 0.41
N TYR A 116 -19.61 -7.23 0.60
CA TYR A 116 -18.39 -7.20 -0.22
C TYR A 116 -17.13 -7.24 0.64
N THR A 117 -16.05 -7.70 0.04
CA THR A 117 -14.71 -7.67 0.62
C THR A 117 -13.74 -7.00 -0.32
N LEU A 118 -12.93 -6.10 0.23
CA LEU A 118 -11.82 -5.44 -0.46
C LEU A 118 -10.51 -5.91 0.17
N THR A 119 -9.74 -6.68 -0.59
CA THR A 119 -8.45 -7.24 -0.14
C THR A 119 -7.30 -6.50 -0.78
N GLY A 120 -6.47 -5.83 0.02
CA GLY A 120 -5.22 -5.25 -0.41
C GLY A 120 -4.06 -6.21 -0.13
N TYR A 121 -3.11 -6.29 -1.05
CA TYR A 121 -1.95 -7.18 -0.96
C TYR A 121 -0.65 -6.40 -0.71
N LYS A 122 0.35 -7.07 -0.15
CA LYS A 122 1.70 -6.53 0.03
C LYS A 122 2.47 -6.48 -1.29
N ARG A 123 3.75 -6.07 -1.24
CA ARG A 123 4.64 -6.06 -2.42
C ARG A 123 4.66 -7.37 -3.20
N ASN A 124 4.55 -8.51 -2.52
CA ASN A 124 4.62 -9.81 -3.16
C ASN A 124 3.34 -10.21 -3.93
N GLY A 125 2.21 -9.52 -3.74
CA GLY A 125 0.96 -9.85 -4.42
C GLY A 125 0.19 -11.05 -3.91
N PHE A 126 0.70 -11.74 -2.89
CA PHE A 126 0.10 -12.97 -2.36
C PHE A 126 -0.27 -12.84 -0.88
N THR A 127 0.51 -12.09 -0.12
CA THR A 127 0.22 -11.83 1.29
C THR A 127 -0.74 -10.67 1.42
N LYS A 128 -1.86 -10.89 2.13
CA LYS A 128 -2.83 -9.83 2.45
C LYS A 128 -2.18 -8.79 3.36
N ALA A 129 -2.33 -7.52 3.00
CA ALA A 129 -1.90 -6.37 3.80
C ALA A 129 -3.03 -5.86 4.69
N LEU A 130 -4.26 -5.90 4.17
CA LEU A 130 -5.50 -5.51 4.83
C LEU A 130 -6.67 -6.15 4.08
N GLU A 131 -7.73 -6.45 4.81
CA GLU A 131 -9.02 -6.81 4.26
C GLU A 131 -10.08 -5.91 4.90
N LEU A 132 -10.93 -5.31 4.08
CA LEU A 132 -12.05 -4.48 4.49
C LEU A 132 -13.33 -5.17 4.03
N SER A 133 -14.37 -5.13 4.85
CA SER A 133 -15.67 -5.72 4.56
C SER A 133 -16.77 -4.82 5.13
N ASN A 134 -17.97 -4.87 4.56
CA ASN A 134 -19.13 -4.09 4.99
C ASN A 134 -20.07 -4.84 5.96
N MET A 135 -19.56 -5.85 6.68
CA MET A 135 -20.32 -6.65 7.66
C MET A 135 -21.29 -5.82 8.52
#